data_AF-A0A7J9EMZ9-F1
#
_entry.id   AF-A0A7J9EMZ9-F1
#
_cell.length_a   1.000
_cell.length_b   1.000
_cell.length_c   1.000
_cell.angle_alpha   90.00
_cell.angle_beta   90.00
_cell.angle_gamma   90.00
#
_symmetry.space_group_name_H-M   'P 1'
#
loop_
_entity.id
_entity.type
_entity.pdbx_description
1 polymer ?
#
loop_
_entity_poly.entity_id
_entity_poly.type
_entity_poly.pdbx_seq_one_letter_code
_entity_poly.pdbx_strand_id
1 'polypeptide(L)'
;MLTSYSTPDKPAYPRHSLSRAALISSGSPIFFLDAFTTLIVFYSSTADPSLPFPPPHDCLLRSTINKLKQDRCITPKLVFIWGGQDDATVFENYLIEEQDVDGSGLTSVMGFVSFLEDIPQSVLEYMK
;
A
#
# COMPACT_ATOMS: atom_id res chain seq x y z
N MET A 1 2.77 0.54 -6.22
CA MET A 1 1.64 -0.31 -6.65
C MET A 1 1.16 -1.12 -5.46
N LEU A 2 -0.15 -1.22 -5.24
CA LEU A 2 -0.74 -1.98 -4.13
C LEU A 2 -1.55 -3.16 -4.69
N THR A 3 -1.23 -4.37 -4.25
CA THR A 3 -1.84 -5.63 -4.69
C THR A 3 -2.34 -6.38 -3.48
N SER A 4 -3.49 -7.06 -3.54
CA SER A 4 -3.98 -7.88 -2.42
C SER A 4 -3.94 -9.38 -2.71
N TYR A 5 -3.89 -10.15 -1.63
CA TYR A 5 -3.82 -11.61 -1.61
C TYR A 5 -4.83 -12.16 -0.60
N SER A 6 -5.52 -13.25 -0.96
CA SER A 6 -6.39 -13.98 -0.03
C SER A 6 -5.59 -14.90 0.89
N THR A 7 -4.49 -15.45 0.38
CA THR A 7 -3.48 -16.22 1.11
C THR A 7 -2.11 -15.92 0.48
N PRO A 8 -0.97 -16.24 1.12
CA PRO A 8 0.35 -15.97 0.54
C PRO A 8 0.58 -16.54 -0.88
N ASP A 9 -0.18 -17.57 -1.26
CA ASP A 9 -0.12 -18.24 -2.57
C ASP A 9 -1.23 -17.84 -3.55
N LYS A 10 -2.22 -17.06 -3.10
CA LYS A 10 -3.40 -16.74 -3.89
C LYS A 10 -3.59 -15.22 -4.02
N PRO A 11 -3.28 -14.63 -5.19
CA PRO A 11 -3.57 -13.23 -5.43
C PRO A 11 -5.10 -13.01 -5.46
N ALA A 12 -5.54 -11.88 -4.95
CA ALA A 12 -6.96 -11.49 -4.92
C ALA A 12 -7.23 -10.39 -5.95
N TYR A 13 -6.57 -9.23 -5.82
CA TYR A 13 -6.77 -8.12 -6.74
C TYR A 13 -5.45 -7.40 -7.08
N PRO A 14 -5.16 -7.17 -8.38
CA PRO A 14 -3.83 -6.79 -8.84
C PRO A 14 -3.45 -5.33 -8.54
N ARG A 15 -4.40 -4.39 -8.52
CA ARG A 15 -4.11 -2.95 -8.43
C ARG A 15 -5.18 -2.20 -7.66
N HIS A 16 -4.93 -1.96 -6.39
CA HIS A 16 -5.74 -1.08 -5.54
C HIS A 16 -5.33 0.37 -5.67
N SER A 17 -6.30 1.26 -5.45
CA SER A 17 -6.06 2.64 -5.05
C SER A 17 -5.21 2.69 -3.77
N LEU A 18 -4.43 3.76 -3.61
CA LEU A 18 -3.58 3.98 -2.43
C LEU A 18 -4.38 4.71 -1.35
N SER A 19 -5.50 4.14 -0.93
CA SER A 19 -6.41 4.66 0.09
C SER A 19 -6.80 3.59 1.12
N ARG A 20 -7.14 4.01 2.33
CA ARG A 20 -7.70 3.15 3.40
C ARG A 20 -9.03 2.53 2.98
N ALA A 21 -9.84 3.27 2.21
CA ALA A 21 -11.10 2.77 1.66
C ALA A 21 -10.91 1.52 0.78
N ALA A 22 -9.84 1.47 -0.03
CA ALA A 22 -9.53 0.32 -0.86
C ALA A 22 -9.17 -0.92 0.00
N LEU A 23 -8.43 -0.72 1.09
CA LEU A 23 -8.09 -1.80 2.02
C LEU A 23 -9.35 -2.41 2.65
N ILE A 24 -10.22 -1.56 3.19
CA ILE A 24 -11.46 -1.96 3.87
C ILE A 24 -12.42 -2.65 2.89
N SER A 25 -12.66 -2.05 1.72
CA SER A 25 -13.62 -2.58 0.74
C SER A 25 -13.15 -3.87 0.07
N SER A 26 -11.83 -4.09 -0.06
CA SER A 26 -11.31 -5.30 -0.68
C SER A 26 -11.58 -6.58 0.12
N GLY A 27 -11.76 -6.45 1.45
CA GLY A 27 -11.90 -7.60 2.37
C GLY A 27 -10.70 -8.57 2.36
N SER A 28 -9.58 -8.19 1.75
CA SER A 28 -8.42 -9.07 1.62
C SER A 28 -7.57 -9.03 2.90
N PRO A 29 -7.05 -10.17 3.36
CA PRO A 29 -6.24 -10.22 4.58
C PRO A 29 -4.80 -9.74 4.38
N ILE A 30 -4.25 -9.80 3.16
CA ILE A 30 -2.85 -9.50 2.88
C ILE A 30 -2.76 -8.49 1.74
N PHE A 31 -1.90 -7.49 1.92
CA PHE A 31 -1.59 -6.46 0.94
C PHE A 31 -0.08 -6.39 0.73
N PHE A 32 0.30 -6.27 -0.53
CA PHE A 32 1.67 -6.08 -0.96
C PHE A 32 1.81 -4.71 -1.64
N LEU A 33 2.63 -3.85 -1.05
CA LEU A 33 2.95 -2.53 -1.57
C LEU A 33 4.37 -2.52 -2.12
N ASP A 34 4.50 -2.18 -3.39
CA ASP A 34 5.76 -1.87 -4.05
C ASP A 34 5.91 -0.34 -4.17
N ALA A 35 6.82 0.22 -3.37
CA ALA A 35 7.20 1.64 -3.36
C ALA A 35 8.62 1.86 -3.91
N PHE A 36 9.08 1.02 -4.84
CA PHE A 36 10.40 1.06 -5.48
C PHE A 36 11.58 0.76 -4.55
N THR A 37 11.88 1.65 -3.60
CA THR A 37 12.98 1.51 -2.63
C THR A 37 12.58 0.66 -1.42
N THR A 38 11.27 0.53 -1.19
CA THR A 38 10.69 -0.23 -0.08
C THR A 38 9.58 -1.14 -0.61
N LEU A 39 9.61 -2.39 -0.18
CA LEU A 39 8.58 -3.40 -0.39
C LEU A 39 7.95 -3.70 0.97
N ILE A 40 6.63 -3.58 1.07
CA ILE A 40 5.91 -3.79 2.32
C ILE A 40 4.87 -4.89 2.11
N VAL A 41 4.88 -5.88 3.01
CA VAL A 41 3.81 -6.84 3.14
C VAL A 41 3.04 -6.51 4.41
N PHE A 42 1.80 -6.08 4.23
CA PHE A 42 0.88 -5.68 5.30
C PHE A 42 -0.23 -6.72 5.44
N TYR A 43 -0.37 -7.30 6.62
CA TYR A 43 -1.51 -8.13 6.98
C TYR A 43 -2.53 -7.24 7.68
N SER A 44 -3.79 -7.29 7.24
CA SER A 44 -4.87 -6.52 7.86
C SER A 44 -5.05 -6.92 9.34
N SER A 45 -5.48 -5.98 10.18
CA SER A 45 -5.87 -6.29 11.57
C SER A 45 -7.07 -7.25 11.65
N THR A 46 -7.84 -7.37 10.57
CA THR A 46 -8.95 -8.31 10.43
C THR A 46 -8.55 -9.63 9.77
N ALA A 47 -7.26 -9.84 9.49
CA ALA A 47 -6.77 -11.08 8.89
C ALA A 47 -6.97 -12.26 9.84
N ASP A 48 -7.24 -13.43 9.27
CA ASP A 48 -7.36 -14.67 10.03
C ASP A 48 -6.01 -14.99 10.73
N PRO A 49 -5.98 -15.16 12.07
CA PRO A 49 -4.75 -15.42 12.81
C PRO A 49 -4.11 -16.78 12.48
N SER A 50 -4.81 -17.67 11.78
CA SER A 50 -4.24 -18.91 11.26
C SER A 50 -3.31 -18.70 10.05
N LEU A 51 -3.34 -17.52 9.42
CA LEU A 51 -2.45 -17.22 8.30
C LEU A 51 -1.00 -17.14 8.78
N PRO A 52 -0.06 -17.76 8.04
CA PRO A 52 1.35 -17.75 8.43
C PRO A 52 1.92 -16.33 8.33
N PHE A 53 2.58 -15.90 9.41
CA PHE A 53 3.30 -14.64 9.48
C PHE A 53 4.69 -14.81 10.12
N PRO A 54 5.76 -14.33 9.48
CA PRO A 54 5.80 -13.76 8.12
C PRO A 54 5.41 -14.79 7.04
N PRO A 55 5.11 -14.37 5.80
CA PRO A 55 4.75 -15.29 4.73
C PRO A 55 5.87 -16.32 4.48
N PRO A 56 5.52 -17.62 4.29
CA PRO A 56 6.46 -18.72 4.06
C PRO A 56 7.39 -18.45 2.89
N HIS A 57 8.65 -18.90 2.99
CA HIS A 57 9.66 -18.63 1.97
C HIS A 57 9.33 -19.19 0.58
N ASP A 58 8.58 -20.29 0.55
CA ASP A 58 8.17 -21.07 -0.61
C ASP A 58 6.78 -20.70 -1.15
N CYS A 59 6.29 -19.49 -0.86
CA CYS A 59 5.01 -19.01 -1.40
C CYS A 59 5.14 -18.11 -2.64
N LEU A 60 4.04 -17.93 -3.36
CA LEU A 60 3.93 -17.03 -4.52
C LEU A 60 4.31 -15.58 -4.16
N LEU A 61 3.84 -15.08 -3.02
CA LEU A 61 4.14 -13.71 -2.58
C LEU A 61 5.66 -13.51 -2.38
N ARG A 62 6.35 -14.45 -1.72
CA ARG A 62 7.82 -14.40 -1.57
C ARG A 62 8.54 -14.52 -2.90
N SER A 63 8.06 -15.38 -3.79
CA SER A 63 8.61 -15.51 -5.15
C SER A 63 8.50 -14.21 -5.94
N THR A 64 7.36 -13.52 -5.82
CA THR A 64 7.11 -12.21 -6.44
C THR A 64 8.07 -11.15 -5.88
N ILE A 65 8.23 -11.10 -4.56
CA ILE A 65 9.17 -10.18 -3.89
C ILE A 65 10.61 -10.44 -4.34
N ASN A 66 11.04 -11.70 -4.38
CA ASN A 66 12.39 -12.07 -4.78
C ASN A 66 12.67 -11.69 -6.23
N LYS A 67 11.71 -11.91 -7.14
CA LYS A 67 11.81 -11.46 -8.52
C LYS A 67 11.95 -9.94 -8.61
N LEU A 68 11.11 -9.19 -7.89
CA LEU A 68 11.22 -7.73 -7.83
C LEU A 68 12.57 -7.26 -7.29
N LYS A 69 13.17 -7.95 -6.31
CA LYS A 69 14.50 -7.61 -5.81
C LYS A 69 15.61 -7.85 -6.85
N GLN A 70 15.47 -8.89 -7.67
CA GLN A 70 16.44 -9.23 -8.72
C GLN A 70 16.36 -8.29 -9.92
N ASP A 71 15.16 -7.85 -10.28
CA ASP A 71 14.91 -7.00 -11.46
C ASP A 71 15.36 -5.53 -11.24
N ARG A 72 15.76 -5.14 -10.03
CA ARG A 72 16.06 -3.75 -9.64
C ARG A 72 17.57 -3.51 -9.61
N CYS A 73 17.96 -2.29 -9.98
CA CYS A 73 19.35 -1.81 -9.87
C CYS A 73 19.77 -1.47 -8.42
N ILE A 74 18.81 -1.40 -7.50
CA ILE A 74 19.02 -1.23 -6.06
C ILE A 74 18.25 -2.33 -5.33
N THR A 75 18.76 -2.81 -4.19
CA THR A 75 18.02 -3.78 -3.37
C THR A 75 16.99 -3.06 -2.51
N PRO A 76 15.68 -3.22 -2.76
CA PRO A 76 14.66 -2.58 -1.95
C PRO A 76 14.63 -3.17 -0.52
N LYS A 77 14.35 -2.32 0.47
CA LYS A 77 14.11 -2.76 1.85
C LYS A 77 12.79 -3.54 1.90
N LEU A 78 12.77 -4.71 2.55
CA LEU A 78 11.56 -5.51 2.71
C LEU A 78 11.07 -5.41 4.17
N VAL A 79 9.80 -5.06 4.36
CA VAL A 79 9.17 -4.90 5.67
C VAL A 79 7.92 -5.78 5.74
N PHE A 80 7.73 -6.45 6.87
CA PHE A 80 6.53 -7.22 7.20
C PHE A 80 5.82 -6.51 8.36
N ILE A 81 4.51 -6.32 8.23
CA ILE A 81 3.69 -5.62 9.21
C ILE A 81 2.41 -6.43 9.41
N TRP A 82 2.09 -6.73 10.67
CA TRP A 82 0.78 -7.23 11.06
C TRP A 82 -0.05 -6.10 11.69
N GLY A 83 -1.14 -5.72 11.02
CA GLY A 83 -2.01 -4.64 11.46
C GLY A 83 -2.58 -4.87 12.86
N GLY A 84 -2.55 -3.84 13.69
CA GLY A 84 -3.02 -3.91 15.09
C GLY A 84 -2.03 -4.55 16.07
N GLN A 85 -0.92 -5.14 15.59
CA GLN A 85 0.16 -5.65 16.43
C GLN A 85 1.46 -4.85 16.23
N ASP A 86 1.84 -4.61 14.97
CA ASP A 86 3.04 -3.86 14.60
C ASP A 86 2.70 -2.39 14.28
N ASP A 87 3.72 -1.54 14.32
CA ASP A 87 3.61 -0.15 13.84
C ASP A 87 3.40 -0.12 12.31
N ALA A 88 2.20 0.30 11.91
CA ALA A 88 1.78 0.38 10.52
C ALA A 88 2.04 1.76 9.87
N THR A 89 2.59 2.74 10.59
CA THR A 89 2.79 4.11 10.08
C THR A 89 3.59 4.13 8.78
N VAL A 90 4.61 3.27 8.65
CA VAL A 90 5.42 3.17 7.42
C VAL A 90 4.58 2.77 6.21
N PHE A 91 3.58 1.91 6.38
CA PHE A 91 2.66 1.52 5.31
C PHE A 91 1.61 2.60 5.04
N GLU A 92 1.04 3.17 6.09
CA GLU A 92 -0.01 4.19 6.00
C GLU A 92 0.48 5.46 5.28
N ASN A 93 1.74 5.84 5.47
CA ASN A 93 2.36 6.97 4.78
C ASN A 93 2.45 6.82 3.25
N TYR A 94 2.22 5.61 2.72
CA TYR A 94 2.12 5.39 1.27
C TYR A 94 0.67 5.42 0.75
N LEU A 95 -0.33 5.57 1.63
CA LEU A 95 -1.73 5.74 1.25
C LEU A 95 -2.01 7.21 0.88
N ILE A 96 -1.35 7.66 -0.19
CA ILE A 96 -1.31 9.08 -0.62
C ILE A 96 -2.66 9.69 -1.01
N GLU A 97 -3.73 8.88 -1.13
CA GLU A 97 -5.07 9.41 -1.40
C GLU A 97 -5.73 10.01 -0.15
N GLU A 98 -5.21 9.67 1.03
CA GLU A 98 -5.72 10.12 2.33
C GLU A 98 -5.34 11.57 2.62
N GLN A 99 -6.21 12.30 3.34
CA GLN A 99 -6.00 13.72 3.63
C GLN A 99 -4.80 13.95 4.58
N ASP A 100 -4.58 13.01 5.50
CA ASP A 100 -3.50 13.06 6.49
C ASP A 100 -2.15 12.55 5.96
N VAL A 101 -2.09 12.14 4.69
CA VAL A 101 -0.88 11.60 4.05
C VAL A 101 -0.44 12.52 2.92
N ASP A 102 0.66 13.25 3.13
CA ASP A 102 1.22 14.15 2.11
C ASP A 102 2.41 13.53 1.34
N GLY A 103 2.78 12.28 1.65
CA GLY A 103 3.95 11.61 1.11
C GLY A 103 5.30 12.25 1.49
N SER A 104 5.31 13.34 2.26
CA SER A 104 6.48 14.13 2.70
C SER A 104 6.70 14.11 4.21
N GLY A 105 5.72 13.62 4.99
CA GLY A 105 5.72 13.57 6.45
C GLY A 105 5.16 14.84 7.12
N LEU A 106 4.55 15.76 6.38
CA LEU A 106 3.84 16.92 6.91
C LEU A 106 2.32 16.69 6.79
N THR A 107 1.50 17.28 7.65
CA THR A 107 0.05 17.15 7.47
C THR A 107 -0.38 18.00 6.27
N SER A 108 -0.65 17.38 5.11
CA SER A 108 -1.37 18.06 4.03
C SER A 108 -2.78 18.39 4.52
N VAL A 109 -3.30 19.55 4.12
CA VAL A 109 -4.70 19.94 4.40
C VAL A 109 -5.63 19.36 3.31
N MET A 110 -5.08 18.74 2.27
CA MET A 110 -5.79 18.37 1.05
C MET A 110 -5.53 16.91 0.67
N GLY A 111 -6.57 16.08 0.70
CA GLY A 111 -6.55 14.72 0.15
C GLY A 111 -6.90 14.68 -1.33
N PHE A 112 -6.87 13.49 -1.93
CA PHE A 112 -6.97 13.35 -3.40
C PHE A 112 -8.28 13.92 -3.99
N VAL A 113 -9.41 13.73 -3.31
CA VAL A 113 -10.71 14.28 -3.77
C VAL A 113 -10.69 15.81 -3.78
N SER A 114 -10.22 16.43 -2.70
CA SER A 114 -10.12 17.88 -2.60
C SER A 114 -9.13 18.46 -3.61
N PHE A 115 -8.03 17.75 -3.89
CA PHE A 115 -7.12 18.11 -4.97
C PHE A 115 -7.83 18.14 -6.33
N LEU A 116 -8.62 17.10 -6.66
CA LEU A 116 -9.36 17.07 -7.93
C LEU A 116 -10.40 18.19 -8.05
N GLU A 117 -11.04 18.58 -6.94
CA GLU A 117 -12.01 19.67 -6.91
C GLU A 117 -11.35 21.05 -7.06
N ASP A 118 -10.10 21.22 -6.61
CA ASP A 118 -9.35 22.47 -6.73
C ASP A 118 -8.85 22.75 -8.15
N ILE A 119 -8.46 21.70 -8.90
CA ILE A 119 -7.87 21.86 -10.24
C ILE A 119 -8.74 22.70 -11.19
N PRO A 120 -10.06 22.48 -11.35
CA PRO A 120 -10.90 23.31 -12.20
C PRO A 120 -10.91 24.79 -11.82
N GLN A 121 -10.93 25.10 -10.51
CA GLN A 121 -10.92 26.48 -10.02
C GLN A 121 -9.58 27.15 -10.33
N SER A 122 -8.49 26.47 -9.99
CA SER A 122 -7.13 26.91 -10.29
C SER A 122 -6.95 27.18 -11.79
N VAL A 123 -7.41 26.29 -12.67
CA VAL A 123 -7.30 26.49 -14.14
C VAL A 123 -8.11 27.72 -14.60
N LEU A 124 -9.31 27.94 -14.08
CA LEU A 124 -10.13 29.11 -14.44
C LEU A 124 -9.49 30.44 -14.03
N GLU A 125 -8.74 30.46 -12.93
CA GLU A 125 -7.98 31.65 -12.51
C GLU A 125 -6.86 31.99 -13.50
N TYR A 126 -6.15 30.99 -14.05
CA TYR A 126 -5.07 31.19 -15.02
C TYR A 126 -5.55 31.44 -16.46
N MET A 127 -6.82 31.16 -16.76
CA MET A 127 -7.42 31.45 -18.08
C MET A 127 -7.96 32.88 -18.22
N LYS A 128 -7.84 33.71 -17.18
CA LYS A 128 -8.11 35.16 -17.23
C LYS A 128 -6.89 35.94 -17.70
#